data_AF-A0A0J0YPJ5-F1
#
_entry.id   AF-A0A0J0YPJ5-F1
#
_cell.length_a   1.000
_cell.length_b   1.000
_cell.length_c   1.000
_cell.angle_alpha   90.00
_cell.angle_beta   90.00
_cell.angle_gamma   90.00
#
_symmetry.space_group_name_H-M   'P 1'
#
loop_
_entity.id
_entity.type
_entity.pdbx_description
1 polymer ?
#
loop_
_entity_poly.entity_id
_entity_poly.type
_entity_poly.pdbx_seq_one_letter_code
_entity_poly.pdbx_strand_id
1 'polypeptide(L)' 'MYNYKSEATQFIEEYLDKNPQEAEQRLKNRALLWDVELNPEEQADFAAAALPKKPYAYQPD' A
#
# COMPACT_ATOMS: atom_id res chain seq x y z
N MET A 1 16.31 28.71 12.43
CA MET A 1 15.62 27.42 12.30
C MET A 1 16.42 26.58 11.31
N TYR A 2 16.97 25.44 11.74
CA TYR A 2 17.87 24.64 10.89
C TYR A 2 17.05 23.79 9.92
N ASN A 3 17.14 24.08 8.61
CA ASN A 3 16.57 23.25 7.56
C ASN A 3 17.60 22.20 7.12
N TYR A 4 18.01 21.33 8.04
CA TYR A 4 18.88 20.23 7.67
C TYR A 4 18.09 19.22 6.83
N LYS A 5 18.59 18.94 5.63
CA LYS A 5 18.18 17.79 4.81
C LYS A 5 19.36 16.84 4.68
N SER A 6 19.11 15.55 4.86
CA SER A 6 20.13 14.53 4.62
C SER A 6 20.59 14.55 3.17
N GLU A 7 21.82 14.12 2.89
CA GLU A 7 22.35 13.98 1.53
C GLU A 7 21.46 13.07 0.67
N ALA A 8 20.93 11.99 1.27
CA ALA A 8 20.01 11.09 0.60
C ALA A 8 18.71 11.79 0.18
N THR A 9 18.17 12.67 1.02
CA THR A 9 16.97 13.45 0.68
C THR A 9 17.24 14.39 -0.49
N GLN A 10 18.37 15.10 -0.47
CA GLN A 10 18.76 16.02 -1.55
C GLN A 10 18.94 15.27 -2.88
N PHE A 11 19.63 14.12 -2.84
CA PHE A 11 19.79 13.26 -4.01
C PHE A 11 18.44 12.81 -4.60
N ILE A 12 17.50 12.36 -3.76
CA ILE A 12 16.18 11.90 -4.23
C ILE A 12 15.40 13.06 -4.86
N GLU A 13 15.43 14.25 -4.25
CA GLU A 13 14.75 15.44 -4.79
C GLU A 13 15.32 15.80 -6.18
N GLU A 14 16.65 15.94 -6.30
CA GLU A 14 17.29 16.24 -7.58
C GLU A 14 17.03 15.18 -8.65
N TYR A 15 17.01 13.90 -8.27
CA TYR A 15 16.73 12.81 -9.19
C TYR A 15 15.29 12.92 -9.74
N LEU A 16 14.31 13.23 -8.88
CA LEU A 16 12.91 13.34 -9.30
C LEU A 16 12.66 14.57 -10.17
N ASP A 17 13.33 15.68 -9.88
CA ASP A 17 13.26 16.88 -10.72
C ASP A 17 13.81 16.63 -12.12
N LYS A 18 14.90 15.85 -12.23
CA LYS A 18 15.51 15.45 -13.51
C LYS A 18 14.70 14.37 -14.26
N ASN A 19 13.85 13.62 -13.57
CA ASN A 19 13.13 12.46 -14.11
C ASN A 19 11.61 12.53 -13.83
N PRO A 20 10.87 13.46 -14.44
CA PRO A 20 9.43 13.62 -14.21
C PRO A 20 8.61 12.36 -14.57
N GLN A 21 9.11 11.50 -15.46
CA GLN A 21 8.50 10.22 -15.82
C GLN A 21 8.39 9.23 -14.64
N GLU A 22 9.25 9.37 -13.63
CA GLU A 22 9.21 8.52 -12.43
C GLU A 22 7.91 8.67 -11.66
N ALA A 23 7.24 9.82 -11.73
CA ALA A 23 5.93 10.01 -11.11
C ALA A 23 4.89 9.05 -11.69
N GLU A 24 4.88 8.88 -13.01
CA GLU A 24 3.98 7.94 -13.69
C GLU A 24 4.35 6.49 -13.37
N GLN A 25 5.65 6.15 -13.39
CA GLN A 25 6.13 4.81 -13.04
C GLN A 25 5.78 4.42 -11.61
N ARG A 26 5.86 5.36 -10.65
CA ARG A 26 5.43 5.14 -9.27
C ARG A 26 3.96 4.75 -9.16
N LEU A 27 3.09 5.40 -9.93
CA LEU A 27 1.65 5.09 -9.95
C LEU A 27 1.41 3.70 -10.56
N LYS A 28 2.03 3.42 -11.70
CA LYS A 28 1.98 2.10 -12.36
C LYS A 28 2.43 0.99 -11.41
N ASN A 29 3.58 1.15 -10.79
CA ASN A 29 4.13 0.15 -9.86
C ASN A 29 3.27 -0.02 -8.60
N ARG A 30 2.64 1.06 -8.11
CA ARG A 30 1.71 0.97 -6.97
C ARG A 30 0.45 0.19 -7.34
N ALA A 31 -0.02 0.29 -8.58
CA ALA A 31 -1.18 -0.46 -9.06
C ALA A 31 -0.88 -1.97 -9.19
N LEU A 32 0.36 -2.35 -9.52
CA LEU A 32 0.74 -3.77 -9.69
C LEU A 32 0.58 -4.63 -8.43
N LEU A 33 0.84 -4.07 -7.25
CA LEU A 33 0.87 -4.85 -6.00
C LEU A 33 -0.49 -5.40 -5.57
N TRP A 34 -1.59 -4.87 -6.11
CA TRP A 34 -2.95 -5.20 -5.68
C TRP A 34 -3.86 -5.58 -6.86
N ASP A 35 -3.29 -5.81 -8.03
CA ASP A 35 -4.03 -6.30 -9.19
C ASP A 35 -4.27 -7.82 -9.05
N VAL A 36 -5.22 -8.16 -8.18
CA VAL A 36 -5.59 -9.55 -7.88
C VAL A 36 -7.05 -9.77 -8.29
N GLU A 37 -7.25 -10.64 -9.27
CA GLU A 37 -8.58 -11.19 -9.56
C GLU A 37 -8.91 -12.25 -8.51
N LEU A 38 -9.97 -12.00 -7.75
CA LEU A 38 -10.45 -12.94 -6.74
C LEU A 38 -11.43 -13.92 -7.39
N ASN A 39 -11.30 -15.22 -7.06
CA ASN A 39 -12.22 -16.24 -7.54
C ASN A 39 -13.62 -16.02 -6.91
N PRO A 40 -14.70 -15.87 -7.72
CA PRO A 40 -16.04 -15.65 -7.21
C PRO A 40 -16.56 -16.76 -6.29
N GLU A 41 -16.16 -18.02 -6.55
CA GLU A 41 -16.56 -19.17 -5.74
C GLU A 41 -15.93 -19.10 -4.34
N GLU A 42 -14.62 -18.84 -4.26
CA GLU A 42 -13.92 -18.67 -2.99
C GLU A 42 -14.47 -17.49 -2.18
N GLN A 43 -14.81 -16.38 -2.84
CA GLN A 43 -15.45 -15.24 -2.16
C GLN A 43 -16.79 -15.61 -1.53
N ALA A 44 -17.61 -16.40 -2.24
CA ALA A 44 -18.89 -16.88 -1.73
C ALA A 44 -18.69 -17.80 -0.52
N ASP A 45 -17.71 -18.70 -0.59
CA ASP A 45 -17.38 -19.62 0.50
C ASP A 45 -16.87 -18.87 1.74
N PHE A 46 -16.01 -17.87 1.57
CA PHE A 46 -15.55 -17.01 2.68
C PHE A 46 -16.70 -16.21 3.31
N ALA A 47 -17.63 -15.71 2.50
CA ALA A 47 -18.81 -15.01 3.00
C ALA A 47 -19.74 -15.95 3.78
N ALA A 48 -19.93 -17.18 3.30
CA ALA A 48 -20.74 -18.19 3.98
C ALA A 48 -20.10 -18.65 5.31
N ALA A 49 -18.76 -18.71 5.38
CA ALA A 49 -18.01 -19.11 6.56
C ALA A 49 -17.77 -17.97 7.57
N ALA A 50 -18.30 -16.76 7.33
CA ALA A 50 -18.04 -15.61 8.18
C ALA A 50 -18.60 -15.79 9.60
N LEU A 51 -17.72 -15.73 10.61
CA LEU A 51 -18.08 -15.78 12.02
C LEU A 51 -18.19 -14.36 12.61
N PRO A 52 -19.10 -14.14 13.59
CA PRO A 52 -19.18 -12.86 14.29
C PRO A 52 -17.84 -12.56 14.99
N LYS A 53 -17.24 -11.42 14.64
CA LYS A 53 -15.98 -10.97 15.24
C LYS A 53 -16.27 -10.35 16.61
N LYS A 54 -15.46 -10.69 17.61
CA LYS A 54 -15.51 -10.03 18.93
C LYS A 54 -15.23 -8.52 18.77
N PRO A 55 -15.84 -7.64 19.60
CA PRO A 55 -15.57 -6.20 19.57
C PRO A 55 -14.09 -5.86 19.80
N TYR A 56 -13.41 -6.68 20.61
CA TYR A 56 -12.00 -6.53 20.91
C TYR A 56 -11.30 -7.88 20.76
N ALA A 57 -10.23 -7.89 19.95
CA ALA A 57 -9.47 -9.10 19.64
C ALA A 57 -8.83 -9.77 20.88
N TYR A 58 -8.58 -8.98 21.93
CA TYR A 58 -7.95 -9.42 23.17
C TYR A 58 -8.91 -9.48 24.36
N GLN A 59 -10.22 -9.36 24.13
CA GLN A 59 -11.17 -9.52 25.22
C GLN A 59 -11.24 -11.02 25.57
N PRO A 60 -10.89 -11.39 26.82
CA PRO A 60 -11.07 -12.75 27.30
C PRO A 60 -12.56 -13.11 27.25
N ASP A 61 -12.86 -14.40 27.02
CA ASP A 61 -14.22 -14.94 27.04
C ASP A 61 -14.89 -14.79 28.42
#